data_AF-A0A7S4GKD7-F1
#
_entry.id   AF-A0A7S4GKD7-F1
#
_cell.length_a   1.000
_cell.length_b   1.000
_cell.length_c   1.000
_cell.angle_alpha   90.00
_cell.angle_beta   90.00
_cell.angle_gamma   90.00
#
_symmetry.space_group_name_H-M   'P 1'
#
loop_
_entity.id
_entity.type
_entity.pdbx_description
1 polymer ?
#
loop_
_entity_poly.entity_id
_entity_poly.type
_entity_poly.pdbx_seq_one_letter_code
_entity_poly.pdbx_strand_id
1 'polypeptide(L)'
;IFFRDKMPVQWYWKSDLRLTDDKDEGWSKYASKRSAEIEKAYSAGKKILKLDGTYSMCFRNMVQHRNDDYDRQRPVKRVVVKDEDVVTWQWKKDLRKKGSKLDAWQAYSALVGSKIEEAYQSGAKVLKLSSVYSIDFKGMVQYRNDDYSRQRDVQRVKGVVPAVGDKRKITTTSSGASSPPAKRGKAEAVSASAGSPSRKADVAKRGADKDTPQGIADKVKAQVKKCWIPQVEETEDVSKVESKFGGIPALKEGELWPPCPNCSKDLTLFLQLNLAELPAPIQSSLGSKGVFQAFLCCTTECDGCIEDGETTGRVLRVWDHTSCKLATGVVNRGAVPLAAKCINAWKSLDDYPGYEDCQDAGLDLDDDECDALQDMQASGDKLGGWPTWVQSAEWANCSHCGKKMVHLFQIESEAAVDYMWGDAGNCHIQMCPNLDCHSKGGSFDLDWACS
;
A
#
# COMPACT_ATOMS: atom_id res chain seq x y z
N ILE A 1 21.34 -26.17 -0.03
CA ILE A 1 20.09 -26.51 -0.72
C ILE A 1 19.66 -25.26 -1.46
N PHE A 2 19.77 -25.25 -2.80
CA PHE A 2 19.38 -24.10 -3.61
C PHE A 2 17.89 -23.80 -3.36
N PHE A 3 17.58 -22.57 -2.95
CA PHE A 3 16.21 -22.07 -3.00
C PHE A 3 15.79 -22.14 -4.47
N ARG A 4 14.99 -23.15 -4.83
CA ARG A 4 14.25 -23.13 -6.09
C ARG A 4 13.28 -21.96 -5.97
N ASP A 5 13.54 -20.90 -6.73
CA ASP A 5 12.55 -19.85 -6.97
C ASP A 5 11.24 -20.53 -7.34
N LYS A 6 10.19 -20.27 -6.55
CA LYS A 6 8.86 -20.84 -6.82
C LYS A 6 8.39 -20.27 -8.15
N MET A 7 8.24 -21.13 -9.15
CA MET A 7 7.73 -20.74 -10.47
C MET A 7 6.38 -20.00 -10.30
N PRO A 8 6.12 -18.94 -11.09
CA PRO A 8 4.90 -18.16 -11.00
C PRO A 8 3.66 -19.03 -11.29
N VAL A 9 2.57 -18.79 -10.57
CA VAL A 9 1.33 -19.59 -10.68
C VAL A 9 0.17 -18.69 -11.05
N GLN A 10 -0.59 -19.12 -12.05
CA GLN A 10 -1.82 -18.48 -12.48
C GLN A 10 -3.01 -19.41 -12.22
N TRP A 11 -4.01 -18.87 -11.56
CA TRP A 11 -5.26 -19.55 -11.29
C TRP A 11 -6.31 -19.17 -12.34
N TYR A 12 -7.17 -20.13 -12.66
CA TYR A 12 -8.27 -19.99 -13.63
C TYR A 12 -9.56 -20.58 -13.06
N TRP A 13 -10.69 -20.08 -13.56
CA TRP A 13 -12.02 -20.64 -13.32
C TRP A 13 -12.72 -20.92 -14.64
N LYS A 14 -13.58 -21.93 -14.68
CA LYS A 14 -14.32 -22.30 -15.89
C LYS A 14 -15.50 -21.34 -16.08
N SER A 15 -15.41 -20.46 -17.07
CA SER A 15 -16.38 -19.42 -17.37
C SER A 15 -17.50 -19.85 -18.31
N ASP A 16 -17.25 -20.83 -19.16
CA ASP A 16 -18.30 -21.50 -19.92
C ASP A 16 -18.25 -23.01 -19.64
N LEU A 17 -19.26 -23.51 -18.93
CA LEU A 17 -19.36 -24.91 -18.54
C LEU A 17 -19.68 -25.83 -19.74
N ARG A 18 -20.08 -25.27 -20.89
CA ARG A 18 -20.45 -26.04 -22.10
C ARG A 18 -19.25 -26.41 -22.95
N LEU A 19 -18.11 -25.75 -22.77
CA LEU A 19 -16.88 -26.01 -23.52
C LEU A 19 -16.07 -27.13 -22.86
N THR A 20 -15.57 -28.07 -23.65
CA THR A 20 -14.78 -29.23 -23.19
C THR A 20 -13.34 -28.82 -22.86
N ASP A 21 -12.66 -29.62 -22.05
CA ASP A 21 -11.35 -29.26 -21.47
C ASP A 21 -10.17 -29.33 -22.46
N ASP A 22 -10.43 -29.69 -23.73
CA ASP A 22 -9.38 -30.03 -24.70
C ASP A 22 -8.67 -28.81 -25.30
N LYS A 23 -9.14 -27.60 -25.02
CA LYS A 23 -8.48 -26.33 -25.36
C LYS A 23 -8.75 -25.37 -24.21
N ASP A 24 -7.87 -24.41 -23.93
CA ASP A 24 -8.09 -23.36 -22.91
C ASP A 24 -9.34 -22.47 -23.15
N GLU A 25 -10.15 -22.81 -24.15
CA GLU A 25 -11.48 -22.33 -24.44
C GLU A 25 -12.42 -22.56 -23.23
N GLY A 26 -13.06 -21.51 -22.75
CA GLY A 26 -13.98 -21.57 -21.61
C GLY A 26 -13.33 -21.43 -20.23
N TRP A 27 -12.02 -21.20 -20.15
CA TRP A 27 -11.32 -20.87 -18.90
C TRP A 27 -11.00 -19.37 -18.83
N SER A 28 -11.40 -18.73 -17.74
CA SER A 28 -11.07 -17.33 -17.45
C SER A 28 -10.00 -17.25 -16.37
N LYS A 29 -9.02 -16.37 -16.57
CA LYS A 29 -7.95 -16.12 -15.58
C LYS A 29 -8.50 -15.32 -14.40
N TYR A 30 -8.06 -15.64 -13.19
CA TYR A 30 -8.18 -14.69 -12.08
C TYR A 30 -7.22 -13.53 -12.29
N ALA A 31 -7.61 -12.32 -11.87
CA ALA A 31 -6.70 -11.18 -11.82
C ALA A 31 -5.45 -11.51 -11.00
N SER A 32 -4.30 -10.91 -11.31
CA SER A 32 -3.01 -11.32 -10.70
C SER A 32 -3.00 -11.19 -9.17
N LYS A 33 -3.57 -10.11 -8.60
CA LYS A 33 -3.74 -9.96 -7.15
C LYS A 33 -4.55 -11.13 -6.57
N ARG A 34 -5.68 -11.45 -7.20
CA ARG A 34 -6.56 -12.55 -6.80
C ARG A 34 -5.89 -13.91 -6.94
N SER A 35 -5.14 -14.13 -8.01
CA SER A 35 -4.38 -15.35 -8.23
C SER A 35 -3.30 -15.54 -7.16
N ALA A 36 -2.63 -14.47 -6.75
CA ALA A 36 -1.66 -14.51 -5.65
C ALA A 36 -2.30 -14.82 -4.30
N GLU A 37 -3.47 -14.26 -4.00
CA GLU A 37 -4.26 -14.58 -2.79
C GLU A 37 -4.66 -16.06 -2.76
N ILE A 38 -5.17 -16.57 -3.89
CA ILE A 38 -5.56 -17.98 -4.05
C ILE A 38 -4.34 -18.89 -3.86
N GLU A 39 -3.21 -18.56 -4.49
CA GLU A 39 -1.98 -19.35 -4.35
C GLU A 39 -1.42 -19.32 -2.93
N LYS A 40 -1.49 -18.18 -2.22
CA LYS A 40 -1.10 -18.07 -0.82
C LYS A 40 -1.95 -19.00 0.06
N ALA A 41 -3.28 -18.99 -0.12
CA ALA A 41 -4.20 -19.84 0.62
C ALA A 41 -3.99 -21.34 0.31
N TYR A 42 -3.82 -21.68 -0.97
CA TYR A 42 -3.55 -23.04 -1.42
C TYR A 42 -2.22 -23.58 -0.88
N SER A 43 -1.15 -22.78 -0.98
CA SER A 43 0.18 -23.12 -0.44
C SER A 43 0.19 -23.25 1.09
N ALA A 44 -0.70 -22.55 1.79
CA ALA A 44 -0.89 -22.68 3.24
C ALA A 44 -1.75 -23.90 3.64
N GLY A 45 -2.19 -24.71 2.67
CA GLY A 45 -3.00 -25.90 2.94
C GLY A 45 -4.44 -25.61 3.37
N LYS A 46 -4.96 -24.39 3.11
CA LYS A 46 -6.37 -24.09 3.37
C LYS A 46 -7.27 -25.03 2.56
N LYS A 47 -8.42 -25.42 3.11
CA LYS A 47 -9.42 -26.26 2.43
C LYS A 47 -10.39 -25.43 1.59
N ILE A 48 -10.78 -24.27 2.11
CA ILE A 48 -11.71 -23.31 1.48
C ILE A 48 -11.12 -21.90 1.60
N LEU A 49 -11.32 -21.09 0.56
CA LEU A 49 -11.02 -19.66 0.54
C LEU A 49 -12.27 -18.89 0.10
N LYS A 50 -12.76 -17.96 0.93
CA LYS A 50 -13.81 -17.02 0.53
C LYS A 50 -13.20 -16.01 -0.45
N LEU A 51 -13.74 -15.93 -1.66
CA LEU A 51 -13.23 -15.02 -2.69
C LEU A 51 -13.87 -13.64 -2.53
N ASP A 52 -15.18 -13.59 -2.35
CA ASP A 52 -15.95 -12.36 -2.15
C ASP A 52 -17.27 -12.67 -1.42
N GLY A 53 -18.18 -11.69 -1.35
CA GLY A 53 -19.51 -11.88 -0.76
C GLY A 53 -20.36 -12.94 -1.45
N THR A 54 -20.07 -13.27 -2.71
CA THR A 54 -20.85 -14.19 -3.54
C THR A 54 -20.20 -15.57 -3.68
N TYR A 55 -18.88 -15.70 -3.66
CA TYR A 55 -18.19 -16.92 -4.05
C TYR A 55 -17.14 -17.39 -3.03
N SER A 56 -16.99 -18.71 -2.96
CA SER A 56 -15.94 -19.41 -2.23
C SER A 56 -15.27 -20.47 -3.11
N MET A 57 -13.99 -20.70 -2.88
CA MET A 57 -13.18 -21.70 -3.59
C MET A 57 -12.85 -22.86 -2.65
N CYS A 58 -13.20 -24.07 -3.05
CA CYS A 58 -12.83 -25.31 -2.39
C CYS A 58 -11.61 -25.93 -3.08
N PHE A 59 -10.48 -25.94 -2.39
CA PHE A 59 -9.22 -26.48 -2.92
C PHE A 59 -9.20 -28.00 -2.96
N ARG A 60 -10.01 -28.67 -2.12
CA ARG A 60 -10.08 -30.14 -2.10
C ARG A 60 -10.63 -30.71 -3.40
N ASN A 61 -11.68 -30.06 -3.92
CA ASN A 61 -12.39 -30.52 -5.10
C ASN A 61 -12.03 -29.67 -6.33
N MET A 62 -11.18 -28.65 -6.16
CA MET A 62 -10.81 -27.70 -7.21
C MET A 62 -12.05 -27.09 -7.88
N VAL A 63 -12.98 -26.58 -7.06
CA VAL A 63 -14.20 -25.92 -7.53
C VAL A 63 -14.41 -24.58 -6.82
N GLN A 64 -14.97 -23.62 -7.54
CA GLN A 64 -15.57 -22.41 -6.97
C GLN A 64 -17.08 -22.62 -6.92
N HIS A 65 -17.72 -22.31 -5.79
CA HIS A 65 -19.17 -22.35 -5.60
C HIS A 65 -19.69 -21.00 -5.11
N ARG A 66 -20.99 -20.74 -5.26
CA ARG A 66 -21.62 -19.58 -4.64
C ARG A 66 -21.86 -19.83 -3.15
N ASN A 67 -21.77 -18.78 -2.34
CA ASN A 67 -21.97 -18.85 -0.89
C ASN A 67 -23.43 -19.14 -0.52
N ASP A 68 -24.38 -18.73 -1.38
CA ASP A 68 -25.83 -18.93 -1.21
C ASP A 68 -26.36 -20.21 -1.87
N ASP A 69 -25.57 -20.87 -2.72
CA ASP A 69 -25.96 -22.05 -3.48
C ASP A 69 -24.73 -22.91 -3.84
N TYR A 70 -24.55 -23.99 -3.07
CA TYR A 70 -23.41 -24.90 -3.21
C TYR A 70 -23.48 -25.80 -4.45
N ASP A 71 -24.67 -25.99 -5.04
CA ASP A 71 -24.84 -26.76 -6.26
C ASP A 71 -24.38 -25.97 -7.49
N ARG A 72 -24.37 -24.63 -7.39
CA ARG A 72 -23.82 -23.73 -8.41
C ARG A 72 -22.31 -23.62 -8.29
N GLN A 73 -21.66 -24.68 -8.73
CA GLN A 73 -20.20 -24.79 -8.77
C GLN A 73 -19.62 -24.72 -10.19
N ARG A 74 -18.38 -24.28 -10.28
CA ARG A 74 -17.57 -24.27 -11.51
C ARG A 74 -16.15 -24.74 -11.21
N PRO A 75 -15.54 -25.56 -12.09
CA PRO A 75 -14.16 -25.99 -11.93
C PRO A 75 -13.17 -24.81 -11.84
N VAL A 76 -12.11 -25.00 -11.07
CA VAL A 76 -10.93 -24.12 -11.04
C VAL A 76 -9.67 -24.92 -11.35
N LYS A 77 -8.67 -24.30 -11.97
CA LYS A 77 -7.39 -24.94 -12.22
C LYS A 77 -6.23 -24.04 -11.83
N ARG A 78 -5.17 -24.69 -11.37
CA ARG A 78 -3.88 -24.10 -10.99
C ARG A 78 -2.88 -24.44 -12.09
N VAL A 79 -2.34 -23.42 -12.74
CA VAL A 79 -1.35 -23.60 -13.81
C VAL A 79 -0.05 -22.94 -13.39
N VAL A 80 1.03 -23.71 -13.43
CA VAL A 80 2.37 -23.11 -13.32
C VAL A 80 2.64 -22.40 -14.64
N VAL A 81 2.85 -21.10 -14.56
CA VAL A 81 3.17 -20.26 -15.70
C VAL A 81 4.67 -20.40 -15.96
N LYS A 82 5.06 -20.66 -17.20
CA LYS A 82 6.47 -20.61 -17.57
C LYS A 82 6.94 -19.16 -17.47
N ASP A 83 8.19 -18.92 -17.06
CA ASP A 83 8.73 -17.56 -16.90
C ASP A 83 8.57 -16.68 -18.15
N GLU A 84 8.47 -17.30 -19.33
CA GLU A 84 8.24 -16.68 -20.65
C GLU A 84 6.86 -16.03 -20.81
N ASP A 85 5.86 -16.45 -20.02
CA ASP A 85 4.47 -16.01 -20.13
C ASP A 85 4.09 -14.93 -19.10
N VAL A 86 4.99 -14.59 -18.18
CA VAL A 86 4.79 -13.50 -17.20
C VAL A 86 4.84 -12.16 -17.94
N VAL A 87 3.79 -11.35 -17.77
CA VAL A 87 3.71 -10.03 -18.39
C VAL A 87 4.11 -8.98 -17.36
N THR A 88 5.13 -8.20 -17.70
CA THR A 88 5.58 -7.06 -16.91
C THR A 88 5.34 -5.78 -17.70
N TRP A 89 4.67 -4.82 -17.06
CA TRP A 89 4.54 -3.47 -17.62
C TRP A 89 5.69 -2.60 -17.17
N GLN A 90 6.23 -1.82 -18.09
CA GLN A 90 7.34 -0.93 -17.85
C GLN A 90 7.07 0.45 -18.46
N TRP A 91 7.68 1.47 -17.89
CA TRP A 91 7.70 2.83 -18.40
C TRP A 91 9.12 3.30 -18.62
N LYS A 92 9.30 4.23 -19.54
CA LYS A 92 10.61 4.73 -19.92
C LYS A 92 11.10 5.78 -18.95
N LYS A 93 12.10 5.40 -18.16
CA LYS A 93 12.68 6.24 -17.11
C LYS A 93 13.63 7.30 -17.68
N ASP A 94 14.47 6.93 -18.67
CA ASP A 94 15.42 7.84 -19.29
C ASP A 94 15.00 8.20 -20.72
N LEU A 95 14.44 9.41 -20.87
CA LEU A 95 13.96 9.94 -22.15
C LEU A 95 15.10 10.27 -23.15
N ARG A 96 16.36 10.34 -22.68
CA ARG A 96 17.52 10.72 -23.52
C ARG A 96 18.13 9.53 -24.26
N LYS A 97 17.88 8.30 -23.79
CA LYS A 97 18.38 7.08 -24.44
C LYS A 97 17.45 6.71 -25.61
N LYS A 98 17.95 6.86 -26.84
CA LYS A 98 17.28 6.34 -28.04
C LYS A 98 17.46 4.81 -28.11
N GLY A 99 16.35 4.07 -28.25
CA GLY A 99 16.33 2.62 -28.49
C GLY A 99 16.08 1.74 -27.25
N SER A 100 15.95 0.44 -27.49
CA SER A 100 15.54 -0.62 -26.55
C SER A 100 16.65 -1.05 -25.56
N LYS A 101 17.43 -0.12 -25.01
CA LYS A 101 18.41 -0.49 -23.97
C LYS A 101 17.64 -0.80 -22.67
N LEU A 102 17.87 -2.00 -22.11
CA LEU A 102 17.18 -2.52 -20.91
C LEU A 102 17.26 -1.58 -19.69
N ASP A 103 18.30 -0.75 -19.61
CA ASP A 103 18.54 0.20 -18.52
C ASP A 103 17.75 1.52 -18.66
N ALA A 104 16.99 1.71 -19.73
CA ALA A 104 16.13 2.88 -19.94
C ALA A 104 14.69 2.66 -19.46
N TRP A 105 14.32 1.42 -19.09
CA TRP A 105 12.97 1.02 -18.75
C TRP A 105 12.88 0.62 -17.27
N GLN A 106 11.82 1.08 -16.61
CA GLN A 106 11.52 0.80 -15.21
C GLN A 106 10.22 0.00 -15.15
N ALA A 107 10.22 -1.12 -14.43
CA ALA A 107 8.99 -1.87 -14.20
C ALA A 107 8.06 -1.12 -13.25
N TYR A 108 6.77 -1.12 -13.56
CA TYR A 108 5.75 -0.77 -12.57
C TYR A 108 5.74 -1.80 -11.44
N SER A 109 5.26 -1.42 -10.27
CA SER A 109 5.01 -2.37 -9.19
C SER A 109 4.05 -3.48 -9.65
N ALA A 110 4.11 -4.66 -9.03
CA ALA A 110 3.27 -5.78 -9.42
C ALA A 110 1.76 -5.44 -9.36
N LEU A 111 1.35 -4.64 -8.36
CA LEU A 111 -0.03 -4.18 -8.21
C LEU A 111 -0.44 -3.24 -9.33
N VAL A 112 0.37 -2.22 -9.61
CA VAL A 112 0.10 -1.25 -10.68
C VAL A 112 0.13 -1.94 -12.05
N GLY A 113 1.14 -2.76 -12.31
CA GLY A 113 1.24 -3.54 -13.55
C GLY A 113 0.05 -4.46 -13.78
N SER A 114 -0.56 -4.99 -12.71
CA SER A 114 -1.79 -5.79 -12.81
C SER A 114 -3.00 -4.96 -13.24
N LYS A 115 -3.17 -3.75 -12.67
CA LYS A 115 -4.23 -2.81 -13.06
C LYS A 115 -4.08 -2.37 -14.52
N ILE A 116 -2.84 -2.11 -14.96
CA ILE A 116 -2.52 -1.76 -16.34
C ILE A 116 -2.87 -2.91 -17.28
N GLU A 117 -2.45 -4.14 -16.94
CA GLU A 117 -2.75 -5.31 -17.75
C GLU A 117 -4.26 -5.58 -17.86
N GLU A 118 -5.01 -5.41 -16.77
CA GLU A 118 -6.47 -5.58 -16.78
C GLU A 118 -7.16 -4.57 -17.72
N ALA A 119 -6.81 -3.29 -17.61
CA ALA A 119 -7.36 -2.24 -18.47
C ALA A 119 -6.95 -2.41 -19.94
N TYR A 120 -5.71 -2.84 -20.19
CA TYR A 120 -5.25 -3.13 -21.55
C TYR A 120 -6.02 -4.30 -22.18
N GLN A 121 -6.21 -5.39 -21.44
CA GLN A 121 -6.92 -6.59 -21.92
C GLN A 121 -8.42 -6.36 -22.10
N SER A 122 -9.02 -5.46 -21.32
CA SER A 122 -10.44 -5.07 -21.51
C SER A 122 -10.65 -4.14 -22.71
N GLY A 123 -9.57 -3.72 -23.38
CA GLY A 123 -9.63 -2.81 -24.52
C GLY A 123 -9.88 -1.35 -24.13
N ALA A 124 -9.56 -0.97 -22.88
CA ALA A 124 -9.60 0.42 -22.47
C ALA A 124 -8.68 1.27 -23.36
N LYS A 125 -9.12 2.49 -23.69
CA LYS A 125 -8.29 3.44 -24.45
C LYS A 125 -7.33 4.19 -23.54
N VAL A 126 -7.82 4.54 -22.35
CA VAL A 126 -7.08 5.27 -21.33
C VAL A 126 -7.33 4.63 -19.97
N LEU A 127 -6.29 4.51 -19.15
CA LEU A 127 -6.38 4.16 -17.74
C LEU A 127 -5.91 5.34 -16.90
N LYS A 128 -6.77 5.89 -16.04
CA LYS A 128 -6.34 6.83 -15.00
C LYS A 128 -5.64 6.02 -13.90
N LEU A 129 -4.32 6.17 -13.80
CA LEU A 129 -3.50 5.43 -12.83
C LEU A 129 -3.60 6.03 -11.43
N SER A 130 -3.60 7.36 -11.34
CA SER A 130 -3.67 8.14 -10.11
C SER A 130 -4.31 9.51 -10.38
N SER A 131 -4.35 10.39 -9.38
CA SER A 131 -4.68 11.81 -9.56
C SER A 131 -3.75 12.49 -10.55
N VAL A 132 -2.50 12.04 -10.65
CA VAL A 132 -1.42 12.66 -11.45
C VAL A 132 -1.24 12.01 -12.81
N TYR A 133 -1.36 10.69 -12.95
CA TYR A 133 -1.00 10.01 -14.21
C TYR A 133 -2.17 9.27 -14.85
N SER A 134 -2.11 9.22 -16.18
CA SER A 134 -2.93 8.35 -17.01
C SER A 134 -2.06 7.63 -18.05
N ILE A 135 -2.48 6.44 -18.47
CA ILE A 135 -1.90 5.72 -19.60
C ILE A 135 -2.84 5.80 -20.77
N ASP A 136 -2.36 6.26 -21.92
CA ASP A 136 -2.98 6.06 -23.22
C ASP A 136 -2.43 4.78 -23.85
N PHE A 137 -3.29 3.77 -23.98
CA PHE A 137 -2.93 2.48 -24.57
C PHE A 137 -2.82 2.52 -26.09
N LYS A 138 -3.43 3.51 -26.76
CA LYS A 138 -3.29 3.71 -28.20
C LYS A 138 -1.92 4.29 -28.53
N GLY A 139 -1.47 5.26 -27.75
CA GLY A 139 -0.14 5.85 -27.85
C GLY A 139 0.96 4.98 -27.24
N MET A 140 0.58 4.03 -26.36
CA MET A 140 1.50 3.33 -25.47
C MET A 140 2.38 4.35 -24.72
N VAL A 141 1.73 5.35 -24.13
CA VAL A 141 2.38 6.41 -23.34
C VAL A 141 1.66 6.61 -22.01
N GLN A 142 2.44 6.85 -20.97
CA GLN A 142 1.97 7.47 -19.74
C GLN A 142 2.13 8.98 -19.86
N TYR A 143 1.16 9.74 -19.41
CA TYR A 143 1.21 11.21 -19.37
C TYR A 143 0.69 11.74 -18.05
N ARG A 144 1.13 12.94 -17.68
CA ARG A 144 0.56 13.66 -16.52
C ARG A 144 -0.77 14.31 -16.88
N ASN A 145 -1.73 14.22 -15.97
CA ASN A 145 -3.09 14.73 -16.14
C ASN A 145 -3.13 16.27 -16.18
N ASP A 146 -2.14 16.94 -15.58
CA ASP A 146 -1.99 18.40 -15.56
C ASP A 146 -1.11 18.94 -16.70
N ASP A 147 -0.20 18.11 -17.26
CA ASP A 147 0.68 18.47 -18.36
C ASP A 147 0.82 17.31 -19.38
N TYR A 148 0.03 17.41 -20.46
CA TYR A 148 0.03 16.44 -21.56
C TYR A 148 1.32 16.43 -22.37
N SER A 149 2.23 17.41 -22.21
CA SER A 149 3.54 17.39 -22.89
C SER A 149 4.54 16.46 -22.19
N ARG A 150 4.32 16.16 -20.90
CA ARG A 150 5.14 15.24 -20.11
C ARG A 150 4.67 13.81 -20.31
N GLN A 151 5.16 13.20 -21.39
CA GLN A 151 4.84 11.83 -21.76
C GLN A 151 6.05 10.90 -21.65
N ARG A 152 5.81 9.65 -21.25
CA ARG A 152 6.81 8.58 -21.20
C ARG A 152 6.28 7.38 -21.95
N ASP A 153 7.11 6.76 -22.78
CA ASP A 153 6.75 5.51 -23.45
C ASP A 153 6.45 4.44 -22.38
N VAL A 154 5.39 3.65 -22.59
CA VAL A 154 5.13 2.43 -21.82
C VAL A 154 5.25 1.22 -22.72
N GLN A 155 5.69 0.10 -22.15
CA GLN A 155 5.79 -1.16 -22.88
C GLN A 155 5.30 -2.33 -22.05
N ARG A 156 4.78 -3.31 -22.78
CA ARG A 156 4.32 -4.59 -22.25
C ARG A 156 5.33 -5.66 -22.63
N VAL A 157 6.07 -6.17 -21.67
CA VAL A 157 7.13 -7.16 -21.88
C VAL A 157 6.66 -8.53 -21.40
N LYS A 158 6.93 -9.58 -22.18
CA LYS A 158 6.76 -10.97 -21.76
C LYS A 158 8.12 -11.50 -21.27
N GLY A 159 8.14 -12.17 -20.12
CA GLY A 159 9.36 -12.67 -19.47
C GLY A 159 9.66 -12.01 -18.12
N VAL A 160 10.45 -12.69 -17.30
CA VAL A 160 11.03 -12.12 -16.07
C VAL A 160 12.10 -11.10 -16.43
N VAL A 161 11.85 -9.83 -16.14
CA VAL A 161 12.90 -8.79 -16.23
C VAL A 161 13.65 -8.80 -14.88
N PRO A 162 14.96 -9.09 -14.86
CA PRO A 162 15.70 -9.09 -13.61
C PRO A 162 15.67 -7.71 -12.97
N ALA A 163 15.53 -7.67 -11.64
CA ALA A 163 15.77 -6.48 -10.86
C ALA A 163 17.17 -5.93 -11.18
N VAL A 164 17.31 -4.61 -11.19
CA VAL A 164 18.58 -3.91 -11.47
C VAL A 164 19.68 -4.51 -10.58
N GLY A 165 20.57 -5.32 -11.16
CA GLY A 165 21.68 -5.97 -10.45
C GLY A 165 22.00 -7.42 -10.84
N ASP A 166 21.09 -8.17 -11.47
CA ASP A 166 21.34 -9.60 -11.75
C ASP A 166 21.98 -9.84 -13.14
N LYS A 167 23.21 -10.38 -13.17
CA LYS A 167 24.04 -10.58 -14.38
C LYS A 167 23.73 -11.89 -15.11
N ARG A 168 22.45 -12.18 -15.40
CA ARG A 168 22.10 -13.30 -16.30
C ARG A 168 21.97 -12.83 -17.74
N LYS A 169 22.49 -13.63 -18.67
CA LYS A 169 22.46 -13.38 -20.11
C LYS A 169 21.06 -13.71 -20.64
N ILE A 170 20.33 -12.70 -21.13
CA ILE A 170 18.93 -12.85 -21.60
C ILE A 170 18.90 -13.04 -23.12
N THR A 171 18.11 -14.01 -23.58
CA THR A 171 17.61 -14.15 -24.95
C THR A 171 16.24 -13.47 -25.06
N THR A 172 16.21 -12.27 -25.64
CA THR A 172 14.96 -11.51 -25.88
C THR A 172 14.47 -11.76 -27.30
N THR A 173 13.24 -12.23 -27.47
CA THR A 173 12.51 -12.24 -28.74
C THR A 173 11.54 -11.07 -28.78
N SER A 174 11.88 -10.02 -29.53
CA SER A 174 10.99 -8.90 -29.81
C SER A 174 9.95 -9.31 -30.86
N SER A 175 8.69 -9.42 -30.50
CA SER A 175 7.60 -9.50 -31.47
C SER A 175 7.27 -8.09 -31.98
N GLY A 176 7.78 -7.74 -33.17
CA GLY A 176 7.37 -6.54 -33.88
C GLY A 176 5.94 -6.71 -34.41
N ALA A 177 5.02 -5.87 -33.95
CA ALA A 177 3.68 -5.76 -34.53
C ALA A 177 3.67 -4.63 -35.56
N SER A 178 3.46 -5.03 -36.81
CA SER A 178 3.36 -4.21 -38.02
C SER A 178 2.12 -3.31 -37.99
N SER A 179 2.26 -2.02 -38.30
CA SER A 179 1.13 -1.14 -38.63
C SER A 179 0.79 -1.20 -40.14
N PRO A 180 -0.48 -1.11 -40.58
CA PRO A 180 -0.86 -1.00 -41.99
C PRO A 180 -0.75 0.44 -42.52
N PRO A 181 -0.70 0.64 -43.86
CA PRO A 181 -0.22 1.88 -44.47
C PRO A 181 -1.34 2.88 -44.78
N ALA A 182 -1.05 4.19 -44.69
CA ALA A 182 -1.83 5.22 -45.37
C ALA A 182 -1.01 6.47 -45.75
N LYS A 183 -0.79 6.59 -47.07
CA LYS A 183 -0.86 7.78 -47.95
C LYS A 183 -0.08 9.05 -47.61
N ARG A 184 1.01 9.20 -48.40
CA ARG A 184 1.57 10.40 -49.04
C ARG A 184 0.62 11.63 -49.14
N GLY A 185 1.15 12.78 -48.72
CA GLY A 185 0.81 14.12 -49.23
C GLY A 185 2.05 15.02 -49.15
N LYS A 186 2.50 15.55 -50.28
CA LYS A 186 3.63 16.49 -50.45
C LYS A 186 3.17 17.94 -50.22
N ALA A 187 4.02 18.79 -49.65
CA ALA A 187 4.27 20.20 -50.02
C ALA A 187 5.37 20.71 -49.06
N GLU A 188 6.60 20.91 -49.54
CA GLU A 188 7.19 22.16 -50.07
C GLU A 188 7.88 23.01 -49.00
N ALA A 189 9.14 23.33 -49.31
CA ALA A 189 10.08 24.07 -48.50
C ALA A 189 10.08 25.55 -48.91
N VAL A 190 10.30 26.44 -47.94
CA VAL A 190 10.82 27.79 -48.19
C VAL A 190 11.87 28.12 -47.12
N SER A 191 12.99 28.61 -47.62
CA SER A 191 14.26 28.96 -46.96
C SER A 191 14.34 30.43 -46.52
N ALA A 192 15.15 30.72 -45.48
CA ALA A 192 16.15 31.81 -45.35
C ALA A 192 16.44 32.07 -43.85
N SER A 193 17.65 31.81 -43.32
CA SER A 193 18.83 32.72 -43.16
C SER A 193 18.59 33.89 -42.18
N ALA A 194 19.46 34.33 -41.24
CA ALA A 194 20.87 34.10 -40.91
C ALA A 194 21.19 34.75 -39.52
N GLY A 195 22.27 34.31 -38.85
CA GLY A 195 23.23 35.26 -38.24
C GLY A 195 23.37 35.41 -36.71
N SER A 196 24.24 34.56 -36.10
CA SER A 196 25.33 34.85 -35.12
C SER A 196 25.08 35.54 -33.74
N PRO A 197 26.04 35.49 -32.76
CA PRO A 197 27.18 34.59 -32.55
C PRO A 197 27.34 34.01 -31.10
N SER A 198 28.02 32.87 -31.03
CA SER A 198 29.06 32.46 -30.06
C SER A 198 29.14 33.17 -28.67
N ARG A 199 28.87 32.41 -27.61
CA ARG A 199 29.69 32.41 -26.38
C ARG A 199 30.02 30.96 -25.97
N LYS A 200 31.24 30.53 -26.25
CA LYS A 200 31.91 29.43 -25.56
C LYS A 200 32.54 30.01 -24.29
N ALA A 201 32.08 29.60 -23.12
CA ALA A 201 32.88 29.42 -21.90
C ALA A 201 31.98 28.88 -20.77
N ASP A 202 32.47 27.84 -20.11
CA ASP A 202 32.20 27.49 -18.72
C ASP A 202 30.82 26.98 -18.27
N VAL A 203 30.41 25.79 -18.74
CA VAL A 203 29.63 24.85 -17.89
C VAL A 203 29.99 23.41 -18.24
N ALA A 204 31.17 22.95 -17.83
CA ALA A 204 31.54 21.54 -17.88
C ALA A 204 31.98 21.08 -16.48
N LYS A 205 31.00 20.64 -15.69
CA LYS A 205 31.05 19.70 -14.54
C LYS A 205 29.97 20.06 -13.52
N ARG A 206 28.77 19.46 -13.66
CA ARG A 206 27.74 19.27 -12.63
C ARG A 206 26.55 18.58 -13.31
N GLY A 207 26.52 17.26 -13.34
CA GLY A 207 25.48 16.56 -14.10
C GLY A 207 25.64 15.05 -14.10
N ALA A 208 25.73 14.45 -12.92
CA ALA A 208 25.55 13.03 -12.72
C ALA A 208 24.83 12.85 -11.37
N ASP A 209 23.89 11.90 -11.31
CA ASP A 209 23.18 11.39 -10.13
C ASP A 209 21.88 12.00 -9.60
N LYS A 210 21.35 13.13 -10.11
CA LYS A 210 20.18 13.74 -9.45
C LYS A 210 18.88 12.91 -9.48
N ASP A 211 18.60 12.19 -10.57
CA ASP A 211 17.24 11.62 -10.80
C ASP A 211 17.15 10.08 -10.58
N THR A 212 18.07 9.50 -9.79
CA THR A 212 18.03 8.06 -9.45
C THR A 212 17.43 7.85 -8.05
N PRO A 213 16.77 6.72 -7.74
CA PRO A 213 16.33 6.42 -6.38
C PRO A 213 17.44 6.56 -5.35
N GLN A 214 18.69 6.27 -5.74
CA GLN A 214 19.86 6.50 -4.91
C GLN A 214 20.17 7.99 -4.70
N GLY A 215 20.17 8.79 -5.78
CA GLY A 215 20.38 10.24 -5.69
C GLY A 215 19.29 10.97 -4.91
N ILE A 216 18.04 10.54 -5.06
CA ILE A 216 16.89 11.04 -4.30
C ILE A 216 17.02 10.62 -2.83
N ALA A 217 17.31 9.34 -2.55
CA ALA A 217 17.57 8.87 -1.19
C ALA A 217 18.73 9.63 -0.52
N ASP A 218 19.76 10.01 -1.28
CA ASP A 218 20.87 10.81 -0.77
C ASP A 218 20.44 12.25 -0.42
N LYS A 219 19.56 12.88 -1.23
CA LYS A 219 18.98 14.20 -0.93
C LYS A 219 18.14 14.19 0.34
N VAL A 220 17.38 13.12 0.56
CA VAL A 220 16.47 13.01 1.73
C VAL A 220 17.03 12.21 2.89
N LYS A 221 18.32 11.82 2.82
CA LYS A 221 18.95 10.91 3.79
C LYS A 221 18.78 11.36 5.25
N ALA A 222 18.78 12.67 5.50
CA ALA A 222 18.58 13.24 6.83
C ALA A 222 17.14 13.11 7.35
N GLN A 223 16.17 12.90 6.45
CA GLN A 223 14.75 12.73 6.76
C GLN A 223 14.32 11.26 6.78
N VAL A 224 15.17 10.31 6.37
CA VAL A 224 14.83 8.88 6.41
C VAL A 224 14.60 8.45 7.86
N LYS A 225 13.44 7.85 8.12
CA LYS A 225 13.07 7.30 9.42
C LYS A 225 12.98 5.78 9.32
N LYS A 226 13.23 5.08 10.43
CA LYS A 226 12.85 3.68 10.52
C LYS A 226 11.36 3.57 10.80
N CYS A 227 10.69 2.68 10.09
CA CYS A 227 9.34 2.21 10.41
C CYS A 227 9.36 0.70 10.66
N TRP A 228 8.27 0.20 11.23
CA TRP A 228 8.09 -1.22 11.52
C TRP A 228 6.71 -1.70 11.08
N ILE A 229 6.71 -2.65 10.16
CA ILE A 229 5.50 -3.29 9.65
C ILE A 229 5.11 -4.42 10.61
N PRO A 230 3.89 -4.41 11.17
CA PRO A 230 3.43 -5.47 12.05
C PRO A 230 3.33 -6.79 11.27
N GLN A 231 3.83 -7.87 11.86
CA GLN A 231 3.56 -9.22 11.39
C GLN A 231 2.37 -9.74 12.19
N VAL A 232 1.28 -9.99 11.47
CA VAL A 232 -0.04 -10.21 12.08
C VAL A 232 -0.47 -11.67 11.89
N GLU A 233 -0.99 -12.26 12.95
CA GLU A 233 -1.56 -13.60 12.97
C GLU A 233 -3.01 -13.54 13.48
N GLU A 234 -3.89 -14.27 12.80
CA GLU A 234 -5.26 -14.49 13.27
C GLU A 234 -5.24 -15.59 14.33
N THR A 235 -5.59 -15.23 15.56
CA THR A 235 -5.70 -16.19 16.66
C THR A 235 -6.89 -15.82 17.54
N GLU A 236 -7.62 -16.84 17.99
CA GLU A 236 -8.73 -16.69 18.93
C GLU A 236 -8.24 -16.50 20.37
N ASP A 237 -6.98 -16.86 20.64
CA ASP A 237 -6.36 -16.83 21.97
C ASP A 237 -5.26 -15.75 22.03
N VAL A 238 -5.68 -14.48 21.92
CA VAL A 238 -4.78 -13.34 22.12
C VAL A 238 -4.77 -12.96 23.59
N SER A 239 -3.59 -12.89 24.20
CA SER A 239 -3.46 -12.44 25.58
C SER A 239 -4.04 -11.04 25.76
N LYS A 240 -4.49 -10.72 26.98
CA LYS A 240 -5.08 -9.42 27.28
C LYS A 240 -4.11 -8.28 27.03
N VAL A 241 -2.82 -8.48 27.26
CA VAL A 241 -1.80 -7.41 27.24
C VAL A 241 -0.96 -7.36 25.97
N GLU A 242 -1.05 -8.35 25.09
CA GLU A 242 -0.28 -8.40 23.84
C GLU A 242 -0.62 -7.23 22.90
N SER A 243 0.33 -6.94 22.02
CA SER A 243 0.11 -6.04 20.88
C SER A 243 -0.87 -6.66 19.90
N LYS A 244 -1.97 -5.95 19.57
CA LYS A 244 -3.04 -6.48 18.73
C LYS A 244 -3.90 -5.40 18.09
N PHE A 245 -4.55 -5.80 17.01
CA PHE A 245 -5.70 -5.11 16.45
C PHE A 245 -6.98 -5.74 17.00
N GLY A 246 -7.99 -4.91 17.29
CA GLY A 246 -9.29 -5.39 17.74
C GLY A 246 -9.28 -6.25 19.02
N GLY A 247 -10.37 -6.98 19.23
CA GLY A 247 -10.52 -7.92 20.34
C GLY A 247 -10.81 -7.27 21.69
N ILE A 248 -10.52 -8.02 22.76
CA ILE A 248 -10.77 -7.60 24.14
C ILE A 248 -9.55 -6.83 24.67
N PRO A 249 -9.68 -5.56 25.06
CA PRO A 249 -8.58 -4.77 25.61
C PRO A 249 -8.09 -5.30 26.95
N ALA A 250 -6.83 -5.01 27.29
CA ALA A 250 -6.41 -4.98 28.68
C ALA A 250 -7.17 -3.86 29.40
N LEU A 251 -7.87 -4.18 30.48
CA LEU A 251 -8.50 -3.22 31.37
C LEU A 251 -8.08 -3.52 32.80
N LYS A 252 -8.02 -2.49 33.65
CA LYS A 252 -7.79 -2.64 35.08
C LYS A 252 -9.00 -3.35 35.74
N GLU A 253 -8.76 -4.13 36.78
CA GLU A 253 -9.83 -4.74 37.57
C GLU A 253 -10.81 -3.67 38.08
N GLY A 254 -12.10 -3.88 37.81
CA GLY A 254 -13.18 -2.94 38.15
C GLY A 254 -13.34 -1.78 37.16
N GLU A 255 -12.47 -1.64 36.16
CA GLU A 255 -12.62 -0.64 35.11
C GLU A 255 -13.76 -1.04 34.16
N LEU A 256 -14.59 -0.06 33.81
CA LEU A 256 -15.62 -0.22 32.79
C LEU A 256 -15.02 -0.12 31.39
N TRP A 257 -15.74 -0.67 30.40
CA TRP A 257 -15.39 -0.44 29.00
C TRP A 257 -15.37 1.06 28.69
N PRO A 258 -14.36 1.59 27.96
CA PRO A 258 -14.30 3.03 27.67
C PRO A 258 -15.54 3.51 26.89
N PRO A 259 -16.34 4.44 27.45
CA PRO A 259 -17.47 5.01 26.74
C PRO A 259 -17.02 6.16 25.82
N CYS A 260 -17.77 6.38 24.76
CA CYS A 260 -17.58 7.52 23.88
C CYS A 260 -17.86 8.83 24.62
N PRO A 261 -16.98 9.84 24.54
CA PRO A 261 -17.20 11.13 25.21
C PRO A 261 -18.44 11.87 24.70
N ASN A 262 -18.94 11.54 23.50
CA ASN A 262 -20.05 12.24 22.87
C ASN A 262 -21.39 11.51 23.07
N CYS A 263 -21.45 10.20 22.79
CA CYS A 263 -22.70 9.44 22.86
C CYS A 263 -22.79 8.46 24.04
N SER A 264 -21.73 8.33 24.85
CA SER A 264 -21.62 7.40 25.98
C SER A 264 -21.75 5.90 25.65
N LYS A 265 -21.93 5.52 24.38
CA LYS A 265 -21.87 4.11 23.94
C LYS A 265 -20.43 3.60 24.00
N ASP A 266 -20.26 2.30 24.20
CA ASP A 266 -18.95 1.66 24.26
C ASP A 266 -18.13 1.93 22.99
N LEU A 267 -16.85 2.26 23.14
CA LEU A 267 -15.95 2.49 22.01
C LEU A 267 -15.36 1.17 21.48
N THR A 268 -15.11 1.07 20.19
CA THR A 268 -14.45 -0.10 19.60
C THR A 268 -12.93 0.00 19.78
N LEU A 269 -12.27 -1.06 20.25
CA LEU A 269 -10.80 -1.12 20.26
C LEU A 269 -10.29 -1.32 18.82
N PHE A 270 -9.44 -0.43 18.35
CA PHE A 270 -8.78 -0.56 17.04
C PHE A 270 -7.36 -1.10 17.18
N LEU A 271 -6.61 -0.58 18.16
CA LEU A 271 -5.21 -0.93 18.36
C LEU A 271 -4.87 -0.97 19.84
N GLN A 272 -4.13 -1.99 20.24
CA GLN A 272 -3.41 -2.06 21.50
C GLN A 272 -1.95 -2.42 21.22
N LEU A 273 -1.01 -1.74 21.89
CA LEU A 273 0.41 -2.02 21.78
C LEU A 273 0.97 -2.32 23.17
N ASN A 274 1.61 -3.48 23.34
CA ASN A 274 2.40 -3.76 24.54
C ASN A 274 3.72 -2.99 24.44
N LEU A 275 3.94 -2.04 25.34
CA LEU A 275 5.10 -1.16 25.25
C LEU A 275 6.43 -1.90 25.45
N ALA A 276 6.41 -3.04 26.13
CA ALA A 276 7.61 -3.87 26.31
C ALA A 276 8.03 -4.62 25.03
N GLU A 277 7.10 -4.82 24.10
CA GLU A 277 7.33 -5.56 22.85
C GLU A 277 7.72 -4.65 21.68
N LEU A 278 7.67 -3.32 21.87
CA LEU A 278 7.94 -2.37 20.80
C LEU A 278 9.43 -2.28 20.48
N PRO A 279 9.80 -1.88 19.25
CA PRO A 279 11.18 -1.55 18.92
C PRO A 279 11.77 -0.47 19.84
N ALA A 280 13.05 -0.61 20.22
CA ALA A 280 13.72 0.27 21.20
C ALA A 280 13.61 1.78 20.90
N PRO A 281 13.68 2.27 19.64
CA PRO A 281 13.48 3.69 19.35
C PRO A 281 12.07 4.19 19.72
N ILE A 282 11.05 3.34 19.53
CA ILE A 282 9.68 3.66 19.92
C ILE A 282 9.53 3.60 21.43
N GLN A 283 10.10 2.61 22.10
CA GLN A 283 10.11 2.55 23.58
C GLN A 283 10.74 3.79 24.21
N SER A 284 11.77 4.35 23.57
CA SER A 284 12.43 5.58 24.04
C SER A 284 11.52 6.81 23.95
N SER A 285 10.49 6.77 23.09
CA SER A 285 9.57 7.89 22.82
C SER A 285 8.21 7.72 23.48
N LEU A 286 7.75 6.47 23.69
CA LEU A 286 6.43 6.12 24.23
C LEU A 286 6.49 5.48 25.63
N GLY A 287 7.69 5.07 26.07
CA GLY A 287 7.90 4.27 27.27
C GLY A 287 7.97 2.77 26.96
N SER A 288 8.43 1.99 27.94
CA SER A 288 8.64 0.53 27.82
C SER A 288 7.76 -0.31 28.75
N LYS A 289 6.82 0.33 29.47
CA LYS A 289 5.96 -0.34 30.46
C LYS A 289 4.50 0.00 30.20
N GLY A 290 3.64 -1.01 30.30
CA GLY A 290 2.22 -0.83 30.12
C GLY A 290 1.74 -1.14 28.70
N VAL A 291 0.56 -0.62 28.38
CA VAL A 291 -0.03 -0.72 27.05
C VAL A 291 -0.47 0.65 26.55
N PHE A 292 -0.29 0.90 25.25
CA PHE A 292 -0.99 1.95 24.53
C PHE A 292 -2.30 1.38 23.97
N GLN A 293 -3.37 2.16 23.95
CA GLN A 293 -4.68 1.75 23.42
C GLN A 293 -5.33 2.89 22.64
N ALA A 294 -5.92 2.54 21.49
CA ALA A 294 -6.74 3.42 20.67
C ALA A 294 -8.15 2.83 20.52
N PHE A 295 -9.13 3.57 21.05
CA PHE A 295 -10.55 3.25 21.01
C PHE A 295 -11.31 4.32 20.21
N LEU A 296 -12.25 3.90 19.35
CA LEU A 296 -12.98 4.77 18.44
C LEU A 296 -14.48 4.50 18.44
N CYS A 297 -15.28 5.55 18.26
CA CYS A 297 -16.73 5.45 18.21
C CYS A 297 -17.18 5.12 16.79
N CYS A 298 -17.79 3.95 16.62
CA CYS A 298 -18.38 3.50 15.35
C CYS A 298 -19.92 3.58 15.38
N THR A 299 -20.48 4.49 16.18
CA THR A 299 -21.94 4.67 16.25
C THR A 299 -22.36 5.72 15.24
N THR A 300 -23.06 5.32 14.19
CA THR A 300 -23.57 6.20 13.11
C THR A 300 -24.40 7.41 13.56
N GLU A 301 -25.02 7.35 14.74
CA GLU A 301 -25.83 8.45 15.30
C GLU A 301 -25.02 9.42 16.18
N CYS A 302 -23.70 9.28 16.24
CA CYS A 302 -22.83 10.06 17.12
C CYS A 302 -22.08 11.12 16.33
N ASP A 303 -22.19 12.39 16.75
CA ASP A 303 -21.51 13.53 16.12
C ASP A 303 -19.97 13.47 16.16
N GLY A 304 -19.38 12.52 16.90
CA GLY A 304 -17.94 12.22 16.86
C GLY A 304 -17.63 10.84 16.34
N CYS A 305 -18.55 10.23 15.59
CA CYS A 305 -18.33 8.96 14.94
C CYS A 305 -17.26 9.10 13.89
N ILE A 306 -16.36 8.13 13.83
CA ILE A 306 -15.33 8.08 12.80
C ILE A 306 -15.91 7.93 11.38
N GLU A 307 -17.16 7.50 11.22
CA GLU A 307 -17.79 7.38 9.90
C GLU A 307 -18.13 8.74 9.27
N ASP A 308 -18.32 9.79 10.08
CA ASP A 308 -18.69 11.12 9.59
C ASP A 308 -17.48 12.02 9.31
N GLY A 309 -16.26 11.46 9.33
CA GLY A 309 -15.02 12.23 9.22
C GLY A 309 -14.58 12.88 10.54
N GLU A 310 -15.40 12.76 11.59
CA GLU A 310 -15.12 13.31 12.90
C GLU A 310 -14.31 12.33 13.75
N THR A 311 -13.30 12.83 14.45
CA THR A 311 -12.42 11.97 15.24
C THR A 311 -12.59 12.15 16.74
N THR A 312 -13.49 13.04 17.18
CA THR A 312 -13.65 13.42 18.61
C THR A 312 -14.21 12.31 19.51
N GLY A 313 -14.94 11.34 18.95
CA GLY A 313 -15.42 10.16 19.66
C GLY A 313 -14.33 9.11 19.85
N ARG A 314 -13.22 9.46 20.51
CA ARG A 314 -12.05 8.60 20.68
C ARG A 314 -11.53 8.58 22.12
N VAL A 315 -10.82 7.51 22.47
CA VAL A 315 -9.95 7.44 23.65
C VAL A 315 -8.60 6.88 23.23
N LEU A 316 -7.56 7.71 23.36
CA LEU A 316 -6.16 7.33 23.18
C LEU A 316 -5.45 7.41 24.53
N ARG A 317 -4.79 6.34 24.95
CA ARG A 317 -4.17 6.31 26.28
C ARG A 317 -2.99 5.37 26.39
N VAL A 318 -2.10 5.68 27.33
CA VAL A 318 -1.08 4.77 27.87
C VAL A 318 -1.39 4.53 29.33
N TRP A 319 -1.27 3.28 29.79
CA TRP A 319 -1.35 2.97 31.21
C TRP A 319 -0.52 1.74 31.57
N ASP A 320 0.01 1.72 32.79
CA ASP A 320 0.88 0.65 33.28
C ASP A 320 0.09 -0.51 33.87
N HIS A 321 -0.18 -1.54 33.05
CA HIS A 321 -0.86 -2.76 33.49
C HIS A 321 -0.06 -3.57 34.52
N THR A 322 1.25 -3.40 34.62
CA THR A 322 2.09 -4.15 35.58
C THR A 322 1.91 -3.65 37.02
N SER A 323 1.37 -2.45 37.18
CA SER A 323 1.09 -1.83 38.48
C SER A 323 -0.27 -2.22 39.08
N CYS A 324 -1.10 -2.97 38.33
CA CYS A 324 -2.49 -3.24 38.68
C CYS A 324 -2.91 -4.67 38.34
N LYS A 325 -4.01 -5.13 38.92
CA LYS A 325 -4.66 -6.37 38.48
C LYS A 325 -5.46 -6.11 37.20
N LEU A 326 -5.43 -7.07 36.28
CA LEU A 326 -6.22 -7.06 35.05
C LEU A 326 -7.63 -7.58 35.31
N ALA A 327 -8.62 -7.00 34.64
CA ALA A 327 -9.99 -7.49 34.66
C ALA A 327 -10.06 -8.94 34.11
N THR A 328 -10.76 -9.84 34.80
CA THR A 328 -10.90 -11.26 34.42
C THR A 328 -12.08 -11.51 33.47
N GLY A 329 -13.19 -10.80 33.65
CA GLY A 329 -14.33 -10.76 32.74
C GLY A 329 -14.63 -9.32 32.33
N VAL A 330 -14.65 -9.05 31.03
CA VAL A 330 -14.99 -7.74 30.48
C VAL A 330 -16.29 -7.89 29.71
N VAL A 331 -17.31 -7.13 30.08
CA VAL A 331 -18.60 -7.11 29.38
C VAL A 331 -18.61 -5.87 28.50
N ASN A 332 -18.46 -6.07 27.19
CA ASN A 332 -18.81 -5.07 26.19
C ASN A 332 -20.34 -5.03 26.09
N ARG A 333 -20.93 -3.87 26.33
CA ARG A 333 -22.38 -3.66 26.46
C ARG A 333 -23.02 -3.11 25.18
N GLY A 334 -22.30 -2.99 24.06
CA GLY A 334 -22.95 -2.51 22.83
C GLY A 334 -22.10 -2.31 21.58
N ALA A 335 -20.76 -2.32 21.66
CA ALA A 335 -19.93 -2.25 20.46
C ALA A 335 -19.68 -3.67 19.93
N VAL A 336 -19.88 -3.91 18.63
CA VAL A 336 -19.42 -5.16 18.00
C VAL A 336 -17.88 -5.09 17.97
N PRO A 337 -17.15 -5.94 18.70
CA PRO A 337 -15.70 -5.89 18.71
C PRO A 337 -15.17 -6.26 17.33
N LEU A 338 -14.18 -5.52 16.84
CA LEU A 338 -13.37 -5.97 15.70
C LEU A 338 -12.69 -7.29 16.04
N ALA A 339 -12.55 -8.17 15.05
CA ALA A 339 -11.86 -9.44 15.22
C ALA A 339 -10.43 -9.21 15.72
N ALA A 340 -10.02 -9.98 16.72
CA ALA A 340 -8.68 -9.86 17.28
C ALA A 340 -7.64 -10.38 16.28
N LYS A 341 -6.58 -9.62 16.05
CA LYS A 341 -5.39 -10.09 15.33
C LYS A 341 -4.13 -9.71 16.10
N CYS A 342 -3.31 -10.70 16.46
CA CYS A 342 -2.13 -10.49 17.27
C CYS A 342 -0.96 -9.98 16.41
N ILE A 343 -0.18 -9.04 16.95
CA ILE A 343 1.07 -8.57 16.35
C ILE A 343 2.21 -9.32 17.05
N ASN A 344 2.76 -10.33 16.39
CA ASN A 344 3.76 -11.22 16.99
C ASN A 344 5.22 -10.83 16.67
N ALA A 345 5.42 -9.98 15.66
CA ALA A 345 6.74 -9.49 15.28
C ALA A 345 6.65 -8.15 14.51
N TRP A 346 7.81 -7.50 14.38
CA TRP A 346 7.97 -6.23 13.69
C TRP A 346 9.03 -6.36 12.60
N LYS A 347 8.66 -6.07 11.34
CA LYS A 347 9.62 -6.00 10.23
C LYS A 347 10.07 -4.56 10.04
N SER A 348 11.35 -4.28 10.32
CA SER A 348 11.92 -2.94 10.14
C SER A 348 12.16 -2.62 8.66
N LEU A 349 11.81 -1.40 8.25
CA LEU A 349 12.09 -0.83 6.93
C LEU A 349 12.59 0.62 7.09
N ASP A 350 13.29 1.12 6.08
CA ASP A 350 13.46 2.56 5.90
C ASP A 350 12.18 3.15 5.32
N ASP A 351 11.79 4.31 5.82
CA ASP A 351 10.61 5.04 5.42
C ASP A 351 10.97 6.48 5.09
N TYR A 352 10.28 7.01 4.09
CA TYR A 352 10.60 8.27 3.43
C TYR A 352 9.47 9.27 3.65
N PRO A 353 9.79 10.58 3.72
CA PRO A 353 8.75 11.60 3.82
C PRO A 353 7.86 11.61 2.57
N GLY A 354 6.58 11.93 2.77
CA GLY A 354 5.66 12.23 1.68
C GLY A 354 5.95 13.59 1.05
N TYR A 355 5.22 13.94 0.00
CA TYR A 355 5.37 15.21 -0.71
C TYR A 355 5.25 16.42 0.24
N GLU A 356 4.18 16.44 1.03
CA GLU A 356 3.84 17.50 1.97
C GLU A 356 4.93 17.66 3.05
N ASP A 357 5.44 16.54 3.54
CA ASP A 357 6.50 16.50 4.55
C ASP A 357 7.86 16.96 4.00
N CYS A 358 8.13 16.72 2.72
CA CYS A 358 9.35 17.19 2.07
C CYS A 358 9.37 18.72 1.98
N GLN A 359 8.23 19.32 1.64
CA GLN A 359 8.08 20.77 1.57
C GLN A 359 8.27 21.41 2.96
N ASP A 360 7.63 20.85 3.98
CA ASP A 360 7.79 21.26 5.38
C ASP A 360 9.26 21.16 5.87
N ALA A 361 9.99 20.14 5.41
CA ALA A 361 11.39 19.93 5.72
C ALA A 361 12.35 20.87 4.94
N GLY A 362 11.84 21.72 4.06
CA GLY A 362 12.63 22.63 3.23
C GLY A 362 13.50 21.91 2.21
N LEU A 363 13.08 20.73 1.74
CA LEU A 363 13.78 19.97 0.72
C LEU A 363 13.48 20.54 -0.67
N ASP A 364 14.53 20.84 -1.44
CA ASP A 364 14.44 21.29 -2.84
C ASP A 364 14.37 20.06 -3.75
N LEU A 365 13.15 19.55 -3.90
CA LEU A 365 12.80 18.41 -4.75
C LEU A 365 11.88 18.89 -5.87
N ASP A 366 12.10 18.38 -7.08
CA ASP A 366 11.14 18.56 -8.16
C ASP A 366 9.99 17.55 -8.07
N ASP A 367 8.93 17.76 -8.84
CA ASP A 367 7.74 16.89 -8.84
C ASP A 367 8.07 15.42 -9.12
N ASP A 368 9.04 15.12 -10.01
CA ASP A 368 9.39 13.73 -10.35
C ASP A 368 10.14 13.07 -9.18
N GLU A 369 10.97 13.82 -8.45
CA GLU A 369 11.66 13.35 -7.26
C GLU A 369 10.69 13.12 -6.09
N CYS A 370 9.71 14.00 -5.93
CA CYS A 370 8.63 13.87 -4.95
C CYS A 370 7.75 12.65 -5.21
N ASP A 371 7.31 12.45 -6.46
CA ASP A 371 6.53 11.26 -6.85
C ASP A 371 7.32 9.97 -6.55
N ALA A 372 8.62 9.96 -6.89
CA ALA A 372 9.49 8.82 -6.62
C ALA A 372 9.68 8.53 -5.13
N LEU A 373 9.70 9.56 -4.28
CA LEU A 373 9.75 9.37 -2.82
C LEU A 373 8.46 8.81 -2.26
N GLN A 374 7.31 9.26 -2.77
CA GLN A 374 6.01 8.73 -2.38
C GLN A 374 5.93 7.23 -2.67
N ASP A 375 6.41 6.79 -3.83
CA ASP A 375 6.52 5.36 -4.20
C ASP A 375 7.50 4.57 -3.31
N MET A 376 8.44 5.25 -2.64
CA MET A 376 9.39 4.65 -1.71
C MET A 376 8.85 4.57 -0.28
N GLN A 377 7.74 5.24 0.05
CA GLN A 377 7.13 5.16 1.37
C GLN A 377 6.65 3.74 1.67
N ALA A 378 6.79 3.34 2.93
CA ALA A 378 6.20 2.11 3.39
C ALA A 378 4.67 2.23 3.38
N SER A 379 3.99 1.33 2.68
CA SER A 379 2.52 1.16 2.72
C SER A 379 2.10 0.18 3.82
N GLY A 380 0.80 0.03 4.07
CA GLY A 380 0.29 -0.86 5.11
C GLY A 380 0.11 -0.19 6.46
N ASP A 381 -0.33 -1.00 7.40
CA ASP A 381 -0.19 -0.68 8.82
C ASP A 381 1.29 -0.53 9.16
N LYS A 382 1.65 0.51 9.91
CA LYS A 382 3.05 0.73 10.30
C LYS A 382 3.19 1.49 11.60
N LEU A 383 4.18 1.09 12.39
CA LEU A 383 4.63 1.76 13.61
C LEU A 383 5.82 2.68 13.27
N GLY A 384 5.80 3.92 13.76
CA GLY A 384 6.84 4.92 13.51
C GLY A 384 6.90 5.37 12.05
N GLY A 385 8.07 5.76 11.56
CA GLY A 385 8.26 6.21 10.18
C GLY A 385 7.61 7.55 9.86
N TRP A 386 7.17 7.68 8.61
CA TRP A 386 6.41 8.82 8.11
C TRP A 386 4.96 8.40 7.85
N PRO A 387 3.96 9.26 8.12
CA PRO A 387 2.60 9.00 7.69
C PRO A 387 2.50 9.01 6.15
N THR A 388 1.61 8.18 5.62
CA THR A 388 1.22 8.19 4.20
C THR A 388 -0.08 8.98 4.08
N TRP A 389 0.05 10.30 3.91
CA TRP A 389 -1.08 11.18 3.74
C TRP A 389 -1.84 10.87 2.44
N VAL A 390 -3.17 10.79 2.54
CA VAL A 390 -4.06 10.63 1.37
C VAL A 390 -4.47 11.98 0.81
N GLN A 391 -4.62 12.98 1.70
CA GLN A 391 -4.90 14.36 1.38
C GLN A 391 -3.72 15.24 1.82
N SER A 392 -3.96 16.33 2.56
CA SER A 392 -2.90 17.18 3.08
C SER A 392 -2.30 16.62 4.38
N ALA A 393 -1.07 17.02 4.70
CA ALA A 393 -0.45 16.66 5.98
C ALA A 393 -1.14 17.39 7.15
N GLU A 394 -1.60 16.63 8.13
CA GLU A 394 -2.36 17.13 9.28
C GLU A 394 -1.61 16.84 10.59
N TRP A 395 -0.45 17.47 10.73
CA TRP A 395 0.35 17.32 11.95
C TRP A 395 -0.28 18.06 13.13
N ALA A 396 -0.51 17.32 14.21
CA ALA A 396 -1.04 17.86 15.45
C ALA A 396 0.04 18.54 16.29
N ASN A 397 -0.39 19.47 17.15
CA ASN A 397 0.45 20.01 18.23
C ASN A 397 -0.06 19.48 19.57
N CYS A 398 0.86 19.12 20.47
CA CYS A 398 0.47 18.69 21.80
C CYS A 398 -0.19 19.84 22.58
N SER A 399 -1.40 19.61 23.09
CA SER A 399 -2.15 20.62 23.84
C SER A 399 -1.49 21.02 25.17
N HIS A 400 -0.56 20.20 25.68
CA HIS A 400 0.16 20.49 26.93
C HIS A 400 1.43 21.30 26.76
N CYS A 401 2.27 20.93 25.79
CA CYS A 401 3.60 21.54 25.62
C CYS A 401 3.77 22.31 24.31
N GLY A 402 2.77 22.30 23.43
CA GLY A 402 2.77 23.02 22.16
C GLY A 402 3.69 22.45 21.08
N LYS A 403 4.45 21.37 21.36
CA LYS A 403 5.35 20.76 20.37
C LYS A 403 4.56 20.03 19.29
N LYS A 404 5.04 20.13 18.04
CA LYS A 404 4.60 19.29 16.92
C LYS A 404 4.72 17.82 17.32
N MET A 405 3.63 17.07 17.16
CA MET A 405 3.59 15.65 17.44
C MET A 405 4.39 14.88 16.38
N VAL A 406 4.72 13.62 16.71
CA VAL A 406 5.40 12.68 15.83
C VAL A 406 4.49 11.51 15.51
N HIS A 407 4.70 10.88 14.37
CA HIS A 407 3.90 9.74 13.95
C HIS A 407 4.19 8.53 14.84
N LEU A 408 3.12 7.98 15.44
CA LEU A 408 3.18 6.76 16.22
C LEU A 408 2.77 5.57 15.38
N PHE A 409 1.57 5.58 14.79
CA PHE A 409 1.04 4.43 14.07
C PHE A 409 0.13 4.84 12.93
N GLN A 410 0.14 4.06 11.84
CA GLN A 410 -0.82 4.17 10.75
C GLN A 410 -1.63 2.88 10.65
N ILE A 411 -2.94 3.02 10.47
CA ILE A 411 -3.88 1.94 10.16
C ILE A 411 -4.40 2.16 8.75
N GLU A 412 -4.07 1.29 7.81
CA GLU A 412 -4.55 1.35 6.42
C GLU A 412 -5.89 0.64 6.28
N SER A 413 -6.77 1.14 5.41
CA SER A 413 -8.05 0.52 5.12
C SER A 413 -7.89 -0.94 4.72
N GLU A 414 -8.67 -1.82 5.35
CA GLU A 414 -8.74 -3.26 5.07
C GLU A 414 -7.37 -3.98 5.08
N ALA A 415 -6.38 -3.47 5.82
CA ALA A 415 -5.09 -4.13 6.02
C ALA A 415 -5.20 -5.18 7.14
N ALA A 416 -4.68 -4.91 8.34
CA ALA A 416 -4.89 -5.80 9.48
C ALA A 416 -6.28 -5.61 10.09
N VAL A 417 -6.80 -4.39 10.14
CA VAL A 417 -8.15 -4.12 10.63
C VAL A 417 -9.14 -4.26 9.47
N ASP A 418 -10.20 -5.04 9.68
CA ASP A 418 -11.33 -5.13 8.74
C ASP A 418 -12.22 -3.88 8.88
N TYR A 419 -11.65 -2.72 8.57
CA TYR A 419 -12.29 -1.43 8.64
C TYR A 419 -11.85 -0.58 7.44
N MET A 420 -12.81 0.15 6.88
CA MET A 420 -12.62 1.02 5.72
C MET A 420 -12.69 2.47 6.16
N TRP A 421 -11.62 3.22 5.94
CA TRP A 421 -11.57 4.66 6.20
C TRP A 421 -12.09 5.40 4.96
N GLY A 422 -13.39 5.69 4.91
CA GLY A 422 -14.00 6.36 3.74
C GLY A 422 -13.80 5.60 2.43
N ASP A 423 -13.28 6.26 1.39
CA ASP A 423 -12.87 5.61 0.12
C ASP A 423 -11.39 5.21 0.15
N ALA A 424 -11.08 4.10 0.86
CA ALA A 424 -9.75 3.51 0.96
C ALA A 424 -8.66 4.44 1.54
N GLY A 425 -8.98 5.10 2.65
CA GLY A 425 -8.10 6.02 3.37
C GLY A 425 -7.12 5.39 4.36
N ASN A 426 -6.42 6.27 5.09
CA ASN A 426 -5.51 5.94 6.18
C ASN A 426 -5.89 6.68 7.46
N CYS A 427 -5.77 5.98 8.59
CA CYS A 427 -5.83 6.58 9.92
C CYS A 427 -4.43 6.71 10.49
N HIS A 428 -4.13 7.87 11.07
CA HIS A 428 -2.84 8.25 11.60
C HIS A 428 -2.95 8.58 13.08
N ILE A 429 -2.18 7.89 13.91
CA ILE A 429 -2.02 8.14 15.33
C ILE A 429 -0.72 8.91 15.52
N GLN A 430 -0.81 10.05 16.18
CA GLN A 430 0.31 10.93 16.50
C GLN A 430 0.51 10.99 18.00
N MET A 431 1.74 11.25 18.43
CA MET A 431 2.08 11.38 19.84
C MET A 431 2.99 12.57 20.10
N CYS A 432 2.87 13.15 21.28
CA CYS A 432 3.80 14.14 21.78
C CYS A 432 5.20 13.51 21.94
N PRO A 433 6.28 14.14 21.46
CA PRO A 433 7.64 13.62 21.65
C PRO A 433 8.14 13.77 23.10
N ASN A 434 7.38 14.41 23.99
CA ASN A 434 7.71 14.54 25.40
C ASN A 434 6.95 13.49 26.24
N LEU A 435 7.68 12.52 26.80
CA LEU A 435 7.14 11.48 27.66
C LEU A 435 6.37 12.02 28.88
N ASP A 436 6.80 13.15 29.43
CA ASP A 436 6.13 13.78 30.60
C ASP A 436 4.70 14.26 30.28
N CYS A 437 4.35 14.33 29.00
CA CYS A 437 2.98 14.64 28.56
C CYS A 437 2.09 13.40 28.54
N HIS A 438 2.62 12.17 28.42
CA HIS A 438 1.83 10.98 28.09
C HIS A 438 0.85 10.54 29.17
N SER A 439 1.08 10.94 30.42
CA SER A 439 0.14 10.75 31.52
C SER A 439 -0.97 11.82 31.57
N LYS A 440 -1.01 12.76 30.62
CA LYS A 440 -1.94 13.89 30.57
C LYS A 440 -2.77 13.80 29.27
N GLY A 441 -4.08 14.04 29.34
CA GLY A 441 -4.96 13.91 28.15
C GLY A 441 -4.67 14.96 27.08
N GLY A 442 -4.48 14.58 25.81
CA GLY A 442 -4.06 15.48 24.72
C GLY A 442 -2.58 15.40 24.34
N SER A 443 -1.87 14.39 24.84
CA SER A 443 -0.53 14.01 24.37
C SER A 443 -0.53 13.07 23.17
N PHE A 444 -1.71 12.65 22.71
CA PHE A 444 -1.92 11.81 21.55
C PHE A 444 -2.98 12.45 20.69
N ASP A 445 -2.86 12.26 19.38
CA ASP A 445 -3.87 12.65 18.44
C ASP A 445 -4.16 11.53 17.44
N LEU A 446 -5.33 11.59 16.82
CA LEU A 446 -5.73 10.67 15.78
C LEU A 446 -6.53 11.42 14.75
N ASP A 447 -6.13 11.24 13.50
CA ASP A 447 -6.84 11.75 12.34
C ASP A 447 -6.95 10.68 11.26
N TRP A 448 -7.86 10.83 10.32
CA TRP A 448 -7.94 9.96 9.16
C TRP A 448 -8.45 10.72 7.94
N ALA A 449 -7.97 10.30 6.76
CA ALA A 449 -8.39 10.89 5.49
C ALA A 449 -8.51 9.82 4.41
N CYS A 450 -9.41 10.05 3.44
CA CYS A 450 -9.59 9.21 2.27
C CYS A 450 -9.57 10.01 0.96
N SER A 451 -9.58 9.31 -0.18
CA SER A 451 -9.57 9.93 -1.52
C SER A 451 -10.92 10.50 -1.94
#